data_AF-K1DU62-F1
#
_entry.id   AF-K1DU62-F1
#
_cell.length_a   1.000
_cell.length_b   1.000
_cell.length_c   1.000
_cell.angle_alpha   90.00
_cell.angle_beta   90.00
_cell.angle_gamma   90.00
#
_symmetry.space_group_name_H-M   'P 1'
#
loop_
_entity.id
_entity.type
_entity.pdbx_description
1 polymer ?
#
loop_
_entity_poly.entity_id
_entity_poly.type
_entity_poly.pdbx_seq_one_letter_code
_entity_poly.pdbx_strand_id
1 'polypeptide(L)' 'MTIYRSINAAAEALNKLYKKELIWRQGPWRGLDDVEIATLEWVDWYNKSRLHGHCGDVPPAELEDRYYA' A
#
# COMPACT_ATOMS: atom_id res chain seq x y z
N MET A 1 3.27 -19.01 17.96
CA MET A 1 1.85 -18.74 17.59
C MET A 1 1.52 -17.24 17.47
N THR A 2 2.21 -16.34 18.17
CA THR A 2 1.90 -14.89 18.20
C THR A 2 2.29 -14.13 16.92
N ILE A 3 3.43 -14.48 16.31
CA ILE A 3 3.96 -13.82 15.10
C ILE A 3 3.03 -13.99 13.89
N TYR A 4 2.37 -15.15 13.75
CA TYR A 4 1.45 -15.39 12.63
C TYR A 4 0.21 -14.49 12.68
N ARG A 5 -0.34 -14.23 13.87
CA ARG A 5 -1.52 -13.37 14.03
C ARG A 5 -1.20 -11.90 13.73
N SER A 6 -0.01 -11.42 14.10
CA SER A 6 0.38 -10.02 13.82
C SER A 6 0.67 -9.78 12.34
N ILE A 7 1.31 -10.73 11.65
CA ILE A 7 1.52 -10.64 10.19
C ILE A 7 0.18 -10.62 9.46
N ASN A 8 -0.77 -11.47 9.86
CA ASN A 8 -2.11 -11.49 9.28
C ASN A 8 -2.84 -10.15 9.51
N ALA A 9 -2.80 -9.61 10.73
CA ALA A 9 -3.45 -8.34 11.05
C ALA A 9 -2.89 -7.15 10.23
N ALA A 10 -1.57 -7.10 10.01
CA ALA A 10 -0.93 -6.06 9.20
C ALA A 10 -1.33 -6.17 7.71
N ALA A 11 -1.31 -7.39 7.16
CA ALA A 11 -1.75 -7.64 5.79
C ALA A 11 -3.24 -7.27 5.59
N GLU A 12 -4.10 -7.61 6.56
CA GLU A 12 -5.51 -7.23 6.55
C GLU A 12 -5.70 -5.71 6.58
N ALA A 13 -4.92 -4.98 7.38
CA ALA A 13 -5.00 -3.52 7.46
C ALA A 13 -4.60 -2.87 6.12
N LEU A 14 -3.51 -3.32 5.50
CA LEU A 14 -3.08 -2.83 4.19
C LEU A 14 -4.14 -3.10 3.12
N ASN A 15 -4.72 -4.30 3.09
CA ASN A 15 -5.76 -4.64 2.12
C ASN A 15 -7.04 -3.80 2.31
N LYS A 16 -7.45 -3.53 3.56
CA LYS A 16 -8.58 -2.63 3.85
C LYS A 16 -8.31 -1.21 3.35
N LEU A 17 -7.09 -0.71 3.54
CA LEU A 17 -6.67 0.61 3.07
C LEU A 17 -6.69 0.70 1.55
N TYR A 18 -6.08 -0.28 0.88
CA TYR A 18 -6.09 -0.42 -0.59
C TYR A 18 -7.51 -0.39 -1.16
N LYS A 19 -8.42 -1.21 -0.61
CA LYS A 19 -9.82 -1.24 -1.04
C LYS A 19 -10.52 0.10 -0.85
N LYS A 20 -10.24 0.79 0.26
CA LYS A 20 -10.84 2.09 0.57
C LYS A 20 -10.34 3.20 -0.36
N GLU A 21 -9.04 3.28 -0.59
CA GLU A 21 -8.42 4.39 -1.31
C GLU A 21 -8.48 4.23 -2.82
N LEU A 22 -8.38 2.99 -3.32
CA LEU A 22 -8.44 2.70 -4.75
C LEU A 22 -9.82 2.19 -5.15
N ILE A 23 -10.18 0.98 -4.71
CA ILE A 23 -11.32 0.24 -5.27
C ILE A 23 -12.65 0.98 -5.09
N TRP A 24 -12.94 1.48 -3.88
CA TRP A 24 -14.20 2.15 -3.59
C TRP A 24 -14.23 3.62 -4.01
N ARG A 25 -13.09 4.30 -3.95
CA ARG A 25 -13.02 5.74 -4.22
C ARG A 25 -12.89 6.08 -5.71
N GLN A 26 -12.22 5.23 -6.48
CA GLN A 26 -11.92 5.49 -7.90
C GLN A 26 -12.79 4.68 -8.87
N GLY A 27 -13.59 3.74 -8.38
CA GLY A 27 -14.60 3.05 -9.20
C GLY A 27 -15.73 3.98 -9.67
N PRO A 28 -16.63 3.51 -10.55
CA PRO A 28 -16.79 2.12 -11.01
C PRO A 28 -15.76 1.70 -12.08
N TRP A 29 -15.34 0.43 -12.02
CA TRP A 29 -14.35 -0.16 -12.92
C TRP A 29 -15.04 -0.89 -14.08
N ARG A 30 -14.49 -0.83 -15.30
CA ARG A 30 -15.10 -1.49 -16.47
C ARG A 30 -14.64 -2.93 -16.63
N GLY A 31 -13.47 -3.28 -16.10
CA GLY A 31 -12.90 -4.61 -16.16
C GLY A 31 -11.67 -4.79 -15.28
N LEU A 32 -11.05 -5.97 -15.39
CA LEU A 32 -9.86 -6.32 -14.61
C LEU A 32 -8.66 -5.46 -15.01
N ASP A 33 -8.46 -5.21 -16.31
CA ASP A 33 -7.34 -4.41 -16.82
C ASP A 33 -7.28 -3.01 -16.22
N ASP A 34 -8.44 -2.34 -16.08
CA ASP A 34 -8.51 -1.00 -15.45
C ASP A 34 -8.06 -1.06 -13.99
N VAL A 35 -8.47 -2.11 -13.27
CA VAL A 35 -8.09 -2.30 -11.86
C VAL A 35 -6.61 -2.64 -11.77
N GLU A 36 -6.06 -3.44 -12.67
CA GLU A 36 -4.64 -3.83 -12.67
C GLU A 36 -3.75 -2.61 -12.85
N ILE A 37 -4.03 -1.77 -13.85
CA ILE A 37 -3.28 -0.53 -14.09
C ILE A 37 -3.36 0.39 -12.88
N ALA A 38 -4.57 0.65 -12.37
CA ALA A 38 -4.76 1.49 -11.20
C ALA A 38 -4.07 0.92 -9.95
N THR A 39 -3.98 -0.41 -9.82
CA THR A 39 -3.24 -1.07 -8.74
C THR A 39 -1.76 -0.78 -8.83
N LEU A 40 -1.17 -0.88 -10.03
CA LEU A 40 0.25 -0.58 -10.26
C LEU A 40 0.55 0.87 -9.90
N GLU A 41 -0.30 1.81 -10.33
CA GLU A 41 -0.16 3.24 -9.98
C GLU A 41 -0.30 3.47 -8.47
N TRP A 42 -1.26 2.83 -7.81
CA TRP A 42 -1.45 2.94 -6.37
C TRP A 42 -0.24 2.39 -5.60
N VAL A 43 0.32 1.26 -6.03
CA VAL A 43 1.52 0.65 -5.41
C VAL A 43 2.75 1.53 -5.59
N ASP A 44 2.94 2.11 -6.78
CA ASP A 44 4.05 3.03 -7.04
C ASP A 44 3.94 4.27 -6.13
N TRP A 45 2.77 4.90 -6.10
CA TRP A 45 2.50 6.03 -5.23
C TRP A 45 2.69 5.68 -3.75
N TYR A 46 2.14 4.55 -3.29
CA TYR A 46 2.22 4.12 -1.89
C TYR A 46 3.67 3.95 -1.41
N ASN A 47 4.54 3.42 -2.26
CA ASN A 47 5.93 3.10 -1.91
C ASN A 47 6.90 4.25 -2.16
N LYS A 48 6.66 5.10 -3.17
CA LYS A 48 7.64 6.11 -3.59
C LYS A 48 7.24 7.54 -3.28
N SER A 49 5.95 7.80 -3.04
CA SER A 49 5.45 9.18 -2.89
C SER A 49 4.65 9.39 -1.60
N ARG A 50 3.97 8.37 -1.09
CA ARG A 50 3.15 8.48 0.11
C ARG A 50 4.03 8.63 1.34
N LEU A 51 3.81 9.69 2.10
CA LEU A 51 4.45 9.89 3.38
C LEU A 51 3.78 9.05 4.47
N HIS A 52 4.59 8.43 5.32
CA HIS A 52 4.09 7.66 6.46
C HIS A 52 4.74 8.19 7.73
N GLY A 53 3.93 8.63 8.70
CA GLY A 53 4.45 9.10 9.99
C GLY A 53 5.29 8.03 10.72
N HIS A 54 4.95 6.74 10.55
CA HIS A 54 5.78 5.65 11.10
C HIS A 54 7.16 5.54 10.44
N CYS A 55 7.29 5.99 9.18
CA CYS A 55 8.57 6.04 8.48
C CYS A 55 9.35 7.34 8.77
N GLY A 56 8.86 8.24 9.63
CA GLY A 56 9.46 9.56 9.83
C GLY A 56 9.14 10.54 8.70
N ASP A 57 7.91 10.47 8.18
CA ASP A 57 7.40 11.35 7.13
C ASP A 57 8.19 11.27 5.81
N VAL A 58 8.68 10.07 5.48
CA VAL A 58 9.28 9.75 4.18
C VAL A 58 8.58 8.55 3.53
N PRO A 59 8.72 8.37 2.21
CA PRO A 59 8.21 7.19 1.52
C PRO A 59 8.87 5.89 2.02
N PRO A 60 8.15 4.74 1.98
CA PRO A 60 8.70 3.46 2.40
C PRO A 60 9.98 3.07 1.64
N ALA A 61 10.05 3.36 0.34
CA ALA A 61 11.23 3.07 -0.47
C ALA A 61 12.47 3.85 -0.01
N GLU A 62 12.30 5.11 0.42
CA GLU A 62 13.41 5.89 0.97
C GLU A 62 13.87 5.37 2.33
N LEU A 63 12.95 4.92 3.18
CA LEU A 63 13.30 4.32 4.45
C LEU A 63 14.08 3.01 4.23
N GLU A 64 13.65 2.19 3.28
CA GLU A 64 14.30 0.94 2.92
C GLU A 64 15.72 1.18 2.38
N ASP A 65 15.89 2.15 1.47
CA ASP A 65 17.20 2.55 0.94
C ASP A 65 18.15 2.98 2.07
N ARG A 66 17.68 3.82 3.02
CA ARG A 66 18.47 4.24 4.18
C ARG A 66 18.84 3.10 5.12
N TYR A 67 18.00 2.06 5.21
CA TYR A 67 18.25 0.91 6.08
C TYR A 67 19.30 -0.05 5.50
N TYR A 68 19.38 -0.14 4.17
CA TYR A 68 20.31 -1.04 3.47
C TYR A 68 21.55 -0.34 2.87
N ALA A 69 21.67 0.99 2.99
CA ALA A 69 22.86 1.77 2.63
C ALA A 69 24.06 1.46 3.54
#